data_AF-A0A1F8B592-F1
#
_entry.id   AF-A0A1F8B592-F1
#
_cell.length_a   1.000
_cell.length_b   1.000
_cell.length_c   1.000
_cell.angle_alpha   90.00
_cell.angle_beta   90.00
_cell.angle_gamma   90.00
#
_symmetry.space_group_name_H-M   'P 1'
#
loop_
_entity.id
_entity.type
_entity.pdbx_description
1 polymer ?
#
loop_
_entity_poly.entity_id
_entity_poly.type
_entity_poly.pdbx_seq_one_letter_code
_entity_poly.pdbx_strand_id
1 'polypeptide(L)'
;MNDRINLSDIEGQEDWFTYERYGDDIFNGRTAKVFVNQRPWEFPNGTWEYRYIFELPEKTVIAGAYIKGGPSDAQFTLPLLTQIMNTLVFQ
;
A
#
# COMPACT_ATOMS: atom_id res chain seq x y z
N MET A 1 -6.08 -14.02 29.96
CA MET A 1 -6.92 -13.30 28.98
C MET A 1 -5.97 -12.52 28.10
N ASN A 2 -6.00 -12.73 26.78
CA ASN A 2 -5.31 -11.82 25.87
C ASN A 2 -6.23 -10.63 25.67
N ASP A 3 -5.92 -9.52 26.33
CA ASP A 3 -6.65 -8.27 26.10
C ASP A 3 -6.43 -7.86 24.65
N ARG A 4 -7.51 -7.90 23.87
CA ARG A 4 -7.52 -7.37 22.50
C ARG A 4 -7.63 -5.85 22.64
N ILE A 5 -6.57 -5.14 22.30
CA ILE A 5 -6.61 -3.69 22.14
C ILE A 5 -7.08 -3.41 20.72
N ASN A 6 -8.13 -2.60 20.56
CA ASN A 6 -8.48 -2.08 19.25
C ASN A 6 -7.53 -0.93 18.93
N LEU A 7 -6.90 -0.97 17.75
CA LEU A 7 -5.92 0.04 17.37
C LEU A 7 -6.54 1.45 17.37
N SER A 8 -7.84 1.56 17.03
CA SER A 8 -8.60 2.81 17.06
C SER A 8 -8.69 3.47 18.43
N ASP A 9 -8.43 2.73 19.50
CA ASP A 9 -8.59 3.20 20.88
C ASP A 9 -7.25 3.75 21.42
N ILE A 10 -6.19 3.74 20.60
CA ILE A 10 -4.88 4.30 20.93
C ILE A 10 -4.88 5.78 20.51
N GLU A 11 -4.80 6.68 21.50
CA GLU A 11 -4.70 8.12 21.25
C GLU A 11 -3.46 8.46 20.41
N GLY A 12 -3.62 9.26 19.35
CA GLY A 12 -2.56 9.64 18.42
C GLY A 12 -2.22 8.58 17.39
N GLN A 13 -2.95 7.46 17.30
CA GLN A 13 -2.74 6.44 16.26
C GLN A 13 -2.85 7.02 14.84
N GLU A 14 -3.74 7.99 14.64
CA GLU A 14 -3.94 8.72 13.39
C GLU A 14 -2.67 9.43 12.90
N ASP A 15 -1.75 9.77 13.80
CA ASP A 15 -0.47 10.39 13.44
C ASP A 15 0.52 9.37 12.86
N TRP A 16 0.33 8.08 13.16
CA TRP A 16 1.24 6.99 12.78
C TRP A 16 0.67 6.05 11.71
N PHE A 17 -0.67 6.00 11.58
CA PHE A 17 -1.38 5.14 10.64
C PHE A 17 -2.21 5.97 9.66
N THR A 18 -1.59 6.44 8.58
CA THR A 18 -2.25 7.30 7.57
C THR A 18 -2.70 6.57 6.32
N TYR A 19 -3.03 5.28 6.44
CA TYR A 19 -3.50 4.49 5.32
C TYR A 19 -4.91 4.91 4.89
N GLU A 20 -5.04 5.28 3.62
CA GLU A 20 -6.30 5.57 2.96
C GLU A 20 -6.61 4.48 1.92
N ARG A 21 -7.88 4.08 1.83
CA ARG A 21 -8.36 3.14 0.82
C ARG A 21 -8.69 3.90 -0.47
N TYR A 22 -8.08 3.48 -1.58
CA TYR A 22 -8.30 4.06 -2.90
C TYR A 22 -9.34 3.25 -3.71
N GLY A 23 -9.49 3.53 -5.01
CA GLY A 23 -10.20 2.63 -5.92
C GLY A 23 -9.53 1.25 -6.01
N ASP A 24 -10.23 0.27 -6.56
CA ASP A 24 -9.58 -0.97 -6.98
C ASP A 24 -8.78 -0.75 -8.27
N ASP A 25 -7.61 -1.36 -8.34
CA ASP A 25 -6.83 -1.45 -9.58
C ASP A 25 -6.91 -2.86 -10.15
N ILE A 26 -6.81 -2.99 -11.48
CA ILE A 26 -6.80 -4.29 -12.16
C ILE A 26 -5.41 -4.50 -12.77
N PHE A 27 -4.76 -5.59 -12.35
CA PHE A 27 -3.47 -6.03 -12.90
C PHE A 27 -3.62 -7.45 -13.45
N ASN A 28 -3.35 -7.65 -14.74
CA ASN A 28 -3.48 -8.94 -15.42
C ASN A 28 -4.83 -9.66 -15.17
N GLY A 29 -5.92 -8.90 -15.20
CA GLY A 29 -7.28 -9.43 -14.98
C GLY A 29 -7.61 -9.76 -13.53
N ARG A 30 -6.74 -9.41 -12.57
CA ARG A 30 -7.00 -9.56 -11.13
C ARG A 30 -7.17 -8.21 -10.46
N THR A 31 -8.20 -8.13 -9.63
CA THR A 31 -8.50 -6.94 -8.84
C THR A 31 -7.59 -6.89 -7.61
N ALA A 32 -6.99 -5.73 -7.37
CA ALA A 32 -6.23 -5.40 -6.19
C ALA A 32 -6.94 -4.31 -5.39
N LYS A 33 -7.12 -4.55 -4.09
CA LYS A 33 -7.47 -3.47 -3.16
C LYS A 33 -6.23 -2.62 -2.91
N VAL A 34 -6.32 -1.35 -3.23
CA VAL A 34 -5.24 -0.37 -3.10
C VAL A 34 -5.40 0.43 -1.81
N PHE A 35 -4.35 0.44 -1.00
CA PHE A 35 -4.21 1.30 0.17
C PHE A 35 -2.95 2.14 0.03
N VAL A 36 -3.04 3.43 0.35
CA VAL A 36 -1.91 4.36 0.25
C VAL A 36 -1.70 5.03 1.60
N ASN A 37 -0.47 4.98 2.08
CA ASN A 37 -0.02 5.69 3.27
C ASN A 37 0.92 6.82 2.83
N GLN A 38 0.49 8.07 3.00
CA GLN A 38 1.25 9.23 2.53
C GLN A 38 2.30 9.70 3.53
N ARG A 39 2.28 9.15 4.76
CA ARG A 39 3.22 9.45 5.85
C ARG A 39 3.68 8.17 6.55
N PRO A 40 4.38 7.27 5.86
CA PRO A 40 4.92 6.07 6.48
C PRO A 40 6.00 6.45 7.51
N TRP A 41 5.78 6.05 8.77
CA TRP A 41 6.58 6.48 9.92
C TRP A 41 8.06 6.06 9.84
N GLU A 42 8.39 5.00 9.10
CA GLU A 42 9.76 4.50 8.93
C GLU A 42 10.59 5.32 7.91
N PHE A 43 9.95 6.19 7.12
CA PHE A 43 10.59 6.83 5.98
C PHE A 43 10.57 8.35 6.07
N PRO A 44 11.49 9.03 5.37
CA PRO A 44 11.50 10.49 5.30
C PRO A 44 10.18 11.06 4.77
N ASN A 45 9.86 12.26 5.23
CA ASN A 45 8.73 13.04 4.71
C ASN A 45 8.75 13.12 3.18
N GLY A 46 7.58 12.91 2.59
CA GLY A 46 7.42 12.87 1.13
C GLY A 46 7.61 11.48 0.54
N THR A 47 7.82 10.43 1.35
CA THR A 47 7.66 9.03 0.90
C THR A 47 6.20 8.65 0.96
N TRP A 48 5.66 8.05 -0.09
CA TRP A 48 4.34 7.43 -0.10
C TRP A 48 4.50 5.92 -0.22
N GLU A 49 3.71 5.20 0.55
CA GLU A 49 3.68 3.76 0.60
C GLU A 49 2.39 3.25 -0.05
N TYR A 50 2.53 2.41 -1.06
CA TYR A 50 1.43 1.74 -1.73
C TYR A 50 1.36 0.29 -1.24
N ARG A 51 0.14 -0.20 -0.99
CA ARG A 51 -0.17 -1.58 -0.66
C ARG A 51 -1.28 -2.07 -1.58
N TYR A 52 -0.97 -3.08 -2.38
CA TYR A 52 -1.91 -3.78 -3.24
C TYR A 52 -2.21 -5.14 -2.63
N ILE A 53 -3.47 -5.35 -2.26
CA ILE A 53 -3.94 -6.60 -1.65
C ILE A 53 -4.74 -7.39 -2.70
N PHE A 54 -4.22 -8.56 -3.06
CA PHE A 54 -4.90 -9.52 -3.91
C PHE A 54 -5.46 -10.65 -3.06
N GLU A 55 -6.76 -10.90 -3.17
CA GLU A 55 -7.42 -12.03 -2.54
C GLU A 55 -7.53 -13.16 -3.56
N LEU A 56 -6.79 -14.25 -3.32
CA LEU A 56 -6.85 -15.48 -4.10
C LEU A 56 -7.57 -16.56 -3.29
N PRO A 57 -8.08 -17.64 -3.90
CA PRO A 57 -8.92 -18.63 -3.21
C PRO A 57 -8.32 -19.19 -1.90
N GLU A 58 -7.00 -19.34 -1.83
CA GLU A 58 -6.30 -19.97 -0.70
C GLU A 58 -5.24 -19.08 -0.05
N LYS A 59 -5.02 -17.86 -0.56
CA LYS A 59 -3.97 -16.97 -0.07
C LYS A 59 -4.29 -15.50 -0.32
N THR A 60 -3.80 -14.66 0.57
CA THR A 60 -3.76 -13.21 0.37
C THR A 60 -2.34 -12.82 -0.01
N VAL A 61 -2.18 -12.08 -1.11
CA VAL A 61 -0.89 -11.52 -1.50
C VAL A 61 -0.91 -10.02 -1.26
N ILE A 62 0.12 -9.52 -0.59
CA ILE A 62 0.34 -8.09 -0.39
C ILE A 62 1.59 -7.71 -1.18
N ALA A 63 1.42 -6.87 -2.19
CA ALA A 63 2.53 -6.23 -2.88
C ALA A 63 2.67 -4.79 -2.37
N GLY A 64 3.86 -4.47 -1.87
CA GLY A 64 4.17 -3.17 -1.27
C GLY A 64 5.22 -2.41 -2.06
N ALA A 65 5.07 -1.10 -2.16
CA ALA A 65 6.06 -0.23 -2.80
C ALA A 65 6.15 1.11 -2.08
N TYR A 66 7.33 1.71 -2.10
CA TYR A 66 7.58 3.05 -1.58
C TYR A 66 8.04 3.93 -2.73
N ILE A 67 7.32 5.03 -2.96
CA ILE A 67 7.62 6.00 -4.01
C ILE A 67 7.79 7.38 -3.40
N LYS A 68 8.55 8.27 -4.04
CA LYS A 68 8.58 9.68 -3.63
C LYS A 68 7.30 10.37 -4.11
N GLY A 69 6.53 10.96 -3.19
CA GLY A 69 5.32 11.70 -3.48
C GLY A 69 5.61 13.03 -4.19
N GLY A 70 4.80 13.35 -5.20
CA GLY A 70 4.91 14.58 -5.98
C GLY A 70 5.84 14.50 -7.21
N PRO A 71 6.01 15.60 -7.96
CA PRO A 71 6.95 15.66 -9.08
C PRO A 71 8.36 15.42 -8.54
N SER A 72 9.00 14.35 -8.99
CA SER A 72 10.37 14.05 -8.58
C SER A 72 11.15 13.41 -9.73
N ASP A 73 12.45 13.68 -9.76
CA ASP A 73 13.41 12.98 -10.62
C ASP A 73 13.72 11.56 -10.11
N ALA A 74 12.84 11.00 -9.27
CA ALA A 74 13.03 9.67 -8.73
C ALA A 74 12.99 8.64 -9.85
N GLN A 75 13.97 7.73 -9.84
CA GLN A 75 14.02 6.62 -10.80
C GLN A 75 12.84 5.66 -10.63
N PHE A 76 12.25 5.60 -9.43
CA PHE A 76 11.11 4.77 -9.12
C PHE A 76 9.83 5.63 -8.98
N THR A 77 8.96 5.52 -9.98
CA THR A 77 7.75 6.33 -10.14
C THR A 77 6.49 5.47 -10.08
N LEU A 78 5.32 6.09 -9.87
CA LEU A 78 4.05 5.37 -9.91
C LEU A 78 3.79 4.67 -11.26
N PRO A 79 4.06 5.29 -12.44
CA PRO A 79 3.97 4.57 -13.72
C PRO A 79 4.89 3.34 -13.81
N LEU A 80 6.12 3.41 -13.30
CA LEU A 80 7.03 2.25 -13.28
C LEU A 80 6.51 1.16 -12.33
N LEU A 81 5.99 1.55 -11.16
CA LEU A 81 5.32 0.62 -10.25
C LEU A 81 4.14 -0.06 -10.96
N THR A 82 3.26 0.68 -11.64
CA THR A 82 2.17 0.12 -12.44
C THR A 82 2.68 -0.88 -13.48
N GLN A 83 3.79 -0.59 -14.16
CA GLN A 83 4.41 -1.54 -15.10
C GLN A 83 4.85 -2.82 -14.39
N ILE A 84 5.55 -2.72 -13.26
CA ILE A 84 5.99 -3.88 -12.47
C ILE A 84 4.80 -4.70 -11.97
N MET A 85 3.75 -4.04 -11.46
CA MET A 85 2.54 -4.71 -11.00
C MET A 85 1.85 -5.50 -12.12
N ASN A 86 1.89 -5.00 -13.37
CA ASN A 86 1.40 -5.72 -14.55
C ASN A 86 2.31 -6.88 -14.98
N THR A 87 3.47 -7.11 -14.36
CA THR A 87 4.27 -8.33 -14.57
C THR A 87 3.93 -9.46 -13.60
N LEU A 88 3.11 -9.18 -12.57
CA LEU A 88 2.76 -10.17 -11.57
C LEU A 88 1.91 -11.29 -12.18
N VAL A 89 2.35 -12.53 -11.98
CA VAL A 89 1.61 -13.74 -12.33
C VAL A 89 1.34 -14.50 -11.04
N PHE A 90 0.06 -14.72 -10.77
CA PHE A 90 -0.37 -15.51 -9.62
C PHE A 90 -0.66 -16.94 -10.08
N GLN A 91 0.20 -17.86 -9.66
CA GLN A 91 0.00 -19.31 -9.76
C GLN A 91 -1.02 -19.78 -8.73
#